data_AF-D8TBW5-F1
#
_entry.id   AF-D8TBW5-F1
#
_cell.length_a   1.000
_cell.length_b   1.000
_cell.length_c   1.000
_cell.angle_alpha   90.00
_cell.angle_beta   90.00
_cell.angle_gamma   90.00
#
_symmetry.space_group_name_H-M   'P 1'
#
loop_
_entity.id
_entity.type
_entity.pdbx_description
1 polymer ?
#
loop_
_entity_poly.entity_id
_entity_poly.type
_entity_poly.pdbx_seq_one_letter_code
_entity_poly.pdbx_strand_id
1 'polypeptide(L)'
;MDPVAELCAPSSRCVTAEDFSGSLDQFYAWLKERLPQGGALLDLWGTAPGTKRVANLWRELLEGEISLEDSRPPKRTVHVASVQIVNESGEMLVEAYQEMADGRIRPRNRPLSEKMRPGESVEEACLRGISEELGCAIDQVALLRESYQRVEEERESFSYPGLSTRYVIHTITAHVKQLPQTDFDTEEDEDGNGGGGGGGGAAVLVAASGRTATATSCLGGAVGVRKHFWKWVQQAP
;
A
#
# COMPACT_ATOMS: atom_id res chain seq x y z
N MET A 1 24.68 1.16 3.58
CA MET A 1 23.82 0.03 3.18
C MET A 1 22.42 0.54 3.37
N ASP A 2 21.74 0.80 2.26
CA ASP A 2 20.38 1.31 2.32
C ASP A 2 19.47 0.18 2.83
N PRO A 3 18.51 0.47 3.73
CA PRO A 3 17.63 -0.56 4.25
C PRO A 3 16.83 -1.14 3.08
N VAL A 4 16.88 -2.46 2.94
CA VAL A 4 16.09 -3.23 1.95
C VAL A 4 14.95 -3.90 2.70
N ALA A 5 13.83 -4.17 2.02
CA ALA A 5 12.75 -4.96 2.58
C ALA A 5 13.28 -6.35 3.02
N GLU A 6 13.27 -6.59 4.33
CA GLU A 6 13.70 -7.86 4.91
C GLU A 6 12.55 -8.87 4.79
N LEU A 7 12.88 -10.13 4.52
CA LEU A 7 11.93 -11.23 4.58
C LEU A 7 11.57 -11.55 6.05
N CYS A 8 10.88 -12.66 6.32
CA CYS A 8 10.55 -13.06 7.69
C CYS A 8 11.78 -13.02 8.61
N ALA A 9 11.54 -12.85 9.91
CA ALA A 9 12.61 -12.89 10.91
C ALA A 9 13.52 -14.12 10.67
N PRO A 10 14.86 -14.03 10.87
CA PRO A 10 15.77 -15.15 10.57
C PRO A 10 15.43 -16.46 11.28
N SER A 11 14.69 -16.38 12.39
CA SER A 11 14.19 -17.53 13.17
C SER A 11 12.86 -18.11 12.68
N SER A 12 12.21 -17.49 11.69
CA SER A 12 10.88 -17.83 11.20
C SER A 12 10.94 -18.35 9.76
N ARG A 13 10.14 -19.37 9.44
CA ARG A 13 9.94 -19.86 8.08
C ARG A 13 8.91 -18.97 7.36
N CYS A 14 9.28 -18.36 6.23
CA CYS A 14 8.29 -17.78 5.31
C CYS A 14 7.66 -18.87 4.44
N VAL A 15 6.37 -18.74 4.17
CA VAL A 15 5.75 -19.39 3.01
C VAL A 15 6.01 -18.57 1.74
N THR A 16 6.06 -19.26 0.63
CA THR A 16 6.22 -18.72 -0.72
C THR A 16 5.09 -19.23 -1.61
N ALA A 17 4.96 -18.69 -2.82
CA ALA A 17 3.96 -19.19 -3.77
C ALA A 17 4.16 -20.67 -4.14
N GLU A 18 5.40 -21.16 -4.09
CA GLU A 18 5.74 -22.55 -4.40
C GLU A 18 5.15 -23.53 -3.37
N ASP A 19 5.05 -23.13 -2.10
CA ASP A 19 4.42 -23.92 -1.04
C ASP A 19 2.95 -24.23 -1.33
N PHE A 20 2.32 -23.45 -2.20
CA PHE A 20 0.92 -23.58 -2.61
C PHE A 20 0.78 -24.04 -4.05
N SER A 21 1.84 -24.58 -4.66
CA SER A 21 1.87 -24.97 -6.07
C SER A 21 1.42 -23.84 -7.02
N GLY A 22 1.62 -22.57 -6.63
CA GLY A 22 1.12 -21.40 -7.36
C GLY A 22 -0.41 -21.23 -7.38
N SER A 23 -1.15 -21.93 -6.52
CA SER A 23 -2.62 -21.97 -6.52
C SER A 23 -3.24 -21.10 -5.43
N LEU A 24 -4.14 -20.20 -5.84
CA LEU A 24 -4.96 -19.39 -4.93
C LEU A 24 -5.84 -20.28 -4.03
N ASP A 25 -6.35 -21.41 -4.53
CA ASP A 25 -7.22 -22.30 -3.75
C ASP A 25 -6.43 -23.02 -2.64
N GLN A 26 -5.20 -23.44 -2.92
CA GLN A 26 -4.31 -24.03 -1.90
C GLN A 26 -3.93 -22.99 -0.84
N PHE A 27 -3.64 -21.75 -1.27
CA PHE A 27 -3.37 -20.65 -0.36
C PHE A 27 -4.57 -20.31 0.53
N TYR A 28 -5.79 -20.27 -0.05
CA TYR A 28 -7.04 -20.08 0.70
C TYR A 28 -7.23 -21.20 1.74
N ALA A 29 -7.05 -22.46 1.34
CA ALA A 29 -7.17 -23.60 2.25
C ALA A 29 -6.18 -23.52 3.42
N TRP A 30 -4.94 -23.11 3.13
CA TRP A 30 -3.91 -22.91 4.15
C TRP A 30 -4.26 -21.79 5.14
N LEU A 31 -4.75 -20.64 4.65
CA LEU A 31 -5.21 -19.54 5.51
C LEU A 31 -6.38 -19.99 6.39
N LYS A 32 -7.35 -20.69 5.80
CA LYS A 32 -8.55 -21.19 6.48
C LYS A 32 -8.23 -22.11 7.66
N GLU A 33 -7.16 -22.89 7.55
CA GLU A 33 -6.70 -23.82 8.59
C GLU A 33 -5.97 -23.11 9.76
N ARG A 34 -5.44 -21.91 9.54
CA ARG A 34 -4.52 -21.24 10.48
C ARG A 34 -5.09 -19.96 11.11
N LEU A 35 -6.00 -19.27 10.42
CA LEU A 35 -6.62 -18.05 10.95
C LEU A 35 -7.65 -18.36 12.04
N PRO A 36 -7.80 -17.48 13.04
CA PRO A 36 -8.86 -17.61 14.04
C PRO A 36 -10.21 -17.56 13.34
N GLN A 37 -11.14 -18.45 13.72
CA GLN A 37 -12.47 -18.57 13.08
C GLN A 37 -12.46 -19.01 11.60
N GLY A 38 -11.27 -19.32 11.05
CA GLY A 38 -11.07 -19.98 9.76
C GLY A 38 -11.86 -19.36 8.61
N GLY A 39 -12.72 -20.16 7.98
CA GLY A 39 -13.44 -19.77 6.78
C GLY A 39 -14.40 -18.61 6.99
N ALA A 40 -15.06 -18.53 8.15
CA ALA A 40 -16.01 -17.47 8.44
C ALA A 40 -15.35 -16.07 8.46
N LEU A 41 -14.10 -16.00 8.91
CA LEU A 41 -13.31 -14.76 8.87
C LEU A 41 -12.92 -14.39 7.43
N LEU A 42 -12.52 -15.38 6.63
CA LEU A 42 -12.17 -15.17 5.22
C LEU A 42 -13.37 -14.72 4.37
N ASP A 43 -14.59 -15.13 4.72
CA ASP A 43 -15.79 -14.68 4.01
C ASP A 43 -16.07 -13.18 4.21
N LEU A 44 -15.51 -12.56 5.26
CA LEU A 44 -15.57 -11.11 5.49
C LEU A 44 -14.57 -10.31 4.62
N TRP A 45 -13.54 -10.98 4.08
CA TRP A 45 -12.51 -10.36 3.27
C TRP A 45 -13.05 -10.03 1.86
N GLY A 46 -13.11 -8.75 1.53
CA GLY A 46 -13.69 -8.23 0.29
C GLY A 46 -15.20 -8.01 0.31
N THR A 47 -15.88 -8.30 1.43
CA THR A 47 -17.31 -8.04 1.64
C THR A 47 -17.55 -6.96 2.70
N ALA A 48 -16.76 -6.95 3.78
CA ALA A 48 -16.79 -5.89 4.77
C ALA A 48 -16.14 -4.60 4.24
N PRO A 49 -16.61 -3.41 4.67
CA PRO A 49 -16.02 -2.13 4.24
C PRO A 49 -14.51 -2.06 4.55
N GLY A 50 -13.72 -1.69 3.54
CA GLY A 50 -12.28 -1.47 3.68
C GLY A 50 -11.40 -2.73 3.71
N THR A 51 -12.00 -3.93 3.69
CA THR A 51 -11.25 -5.19 3.63
C THR A 51 -10.86 -5.52 2.19
N LYS A 52 -9.67 -6.11 2.04
CA LYS A 52 -9.18 -6.66 0.78
C LYS A 52 -9.56 -8.14 0.69
N ARG A 53 -9.51 -8.67 -0.53
CA ARG A 53 -9.83 -10.08 -0.85
C ARG A 53 -8.64 -10.98 -0.61
N VAL A 54 -8.87 -12.29 -0.48
CA VAL A 54 -7.78 -13.29 -0.42
C VAL A 54 -6.90 -13.23 -1.67
N ALA A 55 -7.51 -13.00 -2.85
CA ALA A 55 -6.77 -12.80 -4.10
C ALA A 55 -5.81 -11.60 -4.05
N ASN A 56 -6.13 -10.54 -3.30
CA ASN A 56 -5.20 -9.42 -3.12
C ASN A 56 -4.00 -9.85 -2.28
N LEU A 57 -4.21 -10.57 -1.18
CA LEU A 57 -3.12 -11.04 -0.33
C LEU A 57 -2.21 -12.01 -1.08
N TRP A 58 -2.80 -12.89 -1.90
CA TRP A 58 -2.06 -13.81 -2.76
C TRP A 58 -1.18 -13.06 -3.78
N ARG A 59 -1.72 -12.03 -4.42
CA ARG A 59 -0.96 -11.19 -5.34
C ARG A 59 0.16 -10.42 -4.63
N GLU A 60 -0.12 -9.83 -3.47
CA GLU A 60 0.90 -9.16 -2.64
C GLU A 60 2.05 -10.13 -2.30
N LEU A 61 1.76 -11.41 -2.06
CA LEU A 61 2.78 -12.44 -1.80
C LEU A 61 3.58 -12.77 -3.07
N LEU A 62 2.93 -12.91 -4.22
CA LEU A 62 3.58 -13.18 -5.51
C LEU A 62 4.51 -12.05 -5.95
N GLU A 63 4.09 -10.81 -5.73
CA GLU A 63 4.86 -9.60 -6.03
C GLU A 63 5.96 -9.33 -4.98
N GLY A 64 5.96 -10.09 -3.88
CA GLY A 64 6.90 -9.96 -2.77
C GLY A 64 6.76 -8.67 -1.98
N GLU A 65 5.62 -7.98 -2.09
CA GLU A 65 5.28 -6.81 -1.26
C GLU A 65 5.08 -7.16 0.21
N ILE A 66 4.88 -8.46 0.49
CA ILE A 66 4.70 -8.99 1.84
C ILE A 66 5.51 -10.26 2.02
N SER A 67 5.80 -10.57 3.28
CA SER A 67 6.15 -11.93 3.70
C SER A 67 5.09 -12.47 4.66
N LEU A 68 4.94 -13.79 4.67
CA LEU A 68 4.03 -14.50 5.57
C LEU A 68 4.79 -15.58 6.31
N GLU A 69 4.86 -15.47 7.63
CA GLU A 69 5.42 -16.50 8.50
C GLU A 69 4.46 -17.70 8.59
N ASP A 70 4.98 -18.92 8.51
CA ASP A 70 4.21 -20.17 8.70
C ASP A 70 3.91 -20.44 10.18
N SER A 71 3.23 -19.49 10.82
CA SER A 71 2.75 -19.55 12.19
C SER A 71 1.24 -19.80 12.25
N ARG A 72 0.70 -20.04 13.45
CA ARG A 72 -0.75 -20.18 13.70
C ARG A 72 -1.19 -19.22 14.81
N PRO A 73 -1.82 -18.08 14.48
CA PRO A 73 -2.12 -17.60 13.13
C PRO A 73 -0.88 -17.15 12.36
N PRO A 74 -0.93 -17.06 11.02
CA PRO A 74 0.16 -16.53 10.22
C PRO A 74 0.47 -15.08 10.57
N LYS A 75 1.74 -14.69 10.50
CA LYS A 75 2.17 -13.31 10.71
C LYS A 75 2.61 -12.69 9.40
N ARG A 76 1.98 -11.58 9.02
CA ARG A 76 2.32 -10.81 7.81
C ARG A 76 3.39 -9.78 8.16
N THR A 77 4.41 -9.62 7.33
CA THR A 77 5.31 -8.46 7.40
C THR A 77 5.16 -7.65 6.12
N VAL A 78 5.14 -6.33 6.26
CA VAL A 78 5.13 -5.39 5.14
C VAL A 78 6.13 -4.27 5.44
N HIS A 79 6.95 -3.95 4.45
CA HIS A 79 7.83 -2.79 4.47
C HIS A 79 7.16 -1.64 3.73
N VAL A 80 7.14 -0.46 4.34
CA VAL A 80 6.47 0.73 3.82
C VAL A 80 7.44 1.90 3.84
N ALA A 81 7.67 2.51 2.67
CA ALA A 81 8.34 3.79 2.53
C ALA A 81 7.31 4.92 2.71
N SER A 82 7.48 5.73 3.74
CA SER A 82 6.63 6.88 4.05
C SER A 82 7.39 8.17 3.75
N VAL A 83 6.81 9.04 2.93
CA VAL A 83 7.43 10.31 2.54
C VAL A 83 6.76 11.47 3.26
N GLN A 84 7.52 12.16 4.12
CA GLN A 84 7.09 13.43 4.68
C GLN A 84 7.45 14.56 3.73
N ILE A 85 6.54 14.89 2.81
CA ILE A 85 6.74 16.01 1.90
C ILE A 85 6.43 17.30 2.64
N VAL A 86 7.40 18.22 2.71
CA VAL A 86 7.26 19.49 3.43
C VAL A 86 7.42 20.69 2.50
N ASN A 87 6.52 21.67 2.63
CA ASN A 87 6.59 22.93 1.87
C ASN A 87 7.47 23.97 2.58
N GLU A 88 7.69 25.13 1.94
CA GLU A 88 8.50 26.23 2.48
C GLU A 88 7.90 26.85 3.76
N SER A 89 6.59 26.71 3.96
CA SER A 89 5.88 27.16 5.16
C SER A 89 6.00 26.18 6.33
N GLY A 90 6.67 25.03 6.14
CA GLY A 90 6.80 23.98 7.16
C GLY A 90 5.58 23.07 7.30
N GLU A 91 4.62 23.15 6.37
CA GLU A 91 3.46 22.26 6.35
C GLU A 91 3.81 20.93 5.69
N MET A 92 3.21 19.86 6.17
CA MET A 92 3.35 18.51 5.62
C MET A 92 2.20 18.21 4.67
N LEU A 93 2.50 17.60 3.52
CA LEU A 93 1.49 17.03 2.64
C LEU A 93 0.97 15.71 3.21
N VAL A 94 -0.35 15.59 3.35
CA VAL A 94 -1.01 14.35 3.74
C VAL A 94 -2.06 13.95 2.72
N GLU A 95 -2.18 12.65 2.50
CA GLU A 95 -3.31 12.04 1.82
C GLU A 95 -4.49 12.06 2.80
N ALA A 96 -5.48 12.93 2.56
CA ALA A 96 -6.64 13.06 3.44
C ALA A 96 -7.65 11.92 3.20
N TYR A 97 -7.94 11.65 1.93
CA TYR A 97 -8.85 10.56 1.52
C TYR A 97 -8.51 10.04 0.12
N GLN A 98 -8.98 8.83 -0.17
CA GLN A 98 -8.88 8.15 -1.46
C GLN A 98 -10.28 7.91 -2.00
N GLU A 99 -10.46 8.05 -3.31
CA GLU A 99 -11.60 7.49 -4.02
C GLU A 99 -11.18 6.21 -4.73
N MET A 100 -11.88 5.11 -4.43
CA MET A 100 -11.67 3.81 -5.07
C MET A 100 -12.34 3.77 -6.46
N ALA A 101 -11.90 2.88 -7.35
CA ALA A 101 -12.52 2.71 -8.67
C ALA A 101 -14.02 2.35 -8.64
N ASP A 102 -14.53 1.81 -7.52
CA ASP A 102 -15.96 1.57 -7.31
C ASP A 102 -16.72 2.73 -6.65
N GLY A 103 -16.08 3.91 -6.56
CA GLY A 103 -16.65 5.16 -6.03
C GLY A 103 -16.66 5.27 -4.52
N ARG A 104 -16.19 4.26 -3.78
CA ARG A 104 -16.07 4.34 -2.31
C ARG A 104 -15.00 5.36 -1.92
N ILE A 105 -15.28 6.14 -0.87
CA ILE A 105 -14.33 7.07 -0.27
C ILE A 105 -13.72 6.46 0.99
N ARG A 106 -12.40 6.56 1.14
CA ARG A 106 -11.65 6.06 2.29
C ARG A 106 -10.83 7.19 2.93
N PRO A 107 -11.03 7.52 4.21
CA PRO A 107 -10.14 8.43 4.92
C PRO A 107 -8.77 7.79 5.15
N ARG A 108 -7.72 8.61 5.10
CA ARG A 108 -6.32 8.18 5.20
C ARG A 108 -5.58 8.98 6.27
N ASN A 109 -5.58 10.30 6.14
CA ASN A 109 -4.96 11.26 7.05
C ASN A 109 -3.52 10.88 7.43
N ARG A 110 -2.71 10.58 6.42
CA ARG A 110 -1.31 10.16 6.61
C ARG A 110 -0.44 10.64 5.45
N PRO A 111 0.90 10.67 5.63
CA PRO A 111 1.81 10.95 4.53
C PRO A 111 1.69 9.91 3.41
N LEU A 112 2.18 10.27 2.22
CA LEU A 112 2.35 9.34 1.11
C LEU A 112 3.10 8.10 1.61
N SER A 113 2.55 6.92 1.34
CA SER A 113 3.03 5.67 1.92
C SER A 113 2.99 4.56 0.88
N GLU A 114 4.16 4.19 0.39
CA GLU A 114 4.35 3.21 -0.67
C GLU A 114 4.91 1.91 -0.12
N LYS A 115 4.40 0.75 -0.56
CA LYS A 115 5.01 -0.52 -0.13
C LYS A 115 6.31 -0.73 -0.89
N MET A 116 7.32 -1.24 -0.19
CA MET A 116 8.59 -1.57 -0.82
C MET A 116 8.48 -2.90 -1.58
N ARG A 117 9.07 -2.95 -2.77
CA ARG A 117 9.21 -4.18 -3.57
C ARG A 117 10.49 -4.94 -3.20
N PRO A 118 10.59 -6.25 -3.50
CA PRO A 118 11.82 -7.01 -3.25
C PRO A 118 13.04 -6.38 -3.93
N GLY A 119 14.10 -6.16 -3.15
CA GLY A 119 15.36 -5.58 -3.65
C GLY A 119 15.33 -4.07 -3.85
N GLU A 120 14.18 -3.41 -3.65
CA GLU A 120 14.04 -1.95 -3.72
C GLU A 120 14.59 -1.29 -2.44
N SER A 121 15.36 -0.22 -2.61
CA SER A 121 15.75 0.67 -1.50
C SER A 121 14.59 1.55 -1.05
N VAL A 122 14.68 2.09 0.17
CA VAL A 122 13.68 3.06 0.66
C VAL A 122 13.55 4.26 -0.28
N GLU A 123 14.66 4.75 -0.83
CA GLU A 123 14.66 5.91 -1.73
C GLU A 123 13.97 5.61 -3.05
N GLU A 124 14.23 4.46 -3.66
CA GLU A 124 13.56 4.01 -4.88
C GLU A 124 12.04 3.90 -4.65
N ALA A 125 11.62 3.31 -3.52
CA ALA A 125 10.21 3.22 -3.16
C ALA A 125 9.57 4.60 -2.93
N CYS A 126 10.26 5.52 -2.25
CA CYS A 126 9.80 6.90 -2.05
C CYS A 126 9.62 7.63 -3.39
N LEU A 127 10.63 7.57 -4.27
CA LEU A 127 10.61 8.23 -5.57
C LEU A 127 9.53 7.67 -6.48
N ARG A 128 9.37 6.33 -6.48
CA ARG A 128 8.30 5.65 -7.19
C ARG A 128 6.93 6.08 -6.69
N GLY A 129 6.70 6.06 -5.37
CA GLY A 129 5.43 6.50 -4.79
C GLY A 129 5.09 7.95 -5.13
N ILE A 130 6.05 8.88 -5.04
CA ILE A 130 5.85 10.28 -5.47
C ILE A 130 5.52 10.34 -6.97
N SER A 131 6.23 9.61 -7.82
CA SER A 131 5.99 9.62 -9.25
C SER A 131 4.61 9.03 -9.62
N GLU A 132 4.24 7.90 -9.01
CA GLU A 132 2.99 7.18 -9.26
C GLU A 132 1.79 8.01 -8.75
N GLU A 133 1.83 8.51 -7.51
CA GLU A 133 0.66 9.16 -6.91
C GLU A 133 0.59 10.68 -7.14
N LEU A 134 1.72 11.39 -7.30
CA LEU A 134 1.76 12.85 -7.48
C LEU A 134 2.10 13.29 -8.91
N GLY A 135 2.48 12.35 -9.79
CA GLY A 135 2.86 12.66 -11.17
C GLY A 135 4.15 13.50 -11.30
N CYS A 136 4.97 13.55 -10.25
CA CYS A 136 6.18 14.36 -10.23
C CYS A 136 7.37 13.63 -10.88
N ALA A 137 8.17 14.37 -11.65
CA ALA A 137 9.42 13.85 -12.16
C ALA A 137 10.47 13.72 -11.03
N ILE A 138 11.29 12.66 -11.10
CA ILE A 138 12.30 12.35 -10.06
C ILE A 138 13.27 13.51 -9.80
N ASP A 139 13.63 14.28 -10.84
CA ASP A 139 14.54 15.44 -10.74
C ASP A 139 13.93 16.65 -10.00
N GLN A 140 12.62 16.62 -9.74
CA GLN A 140 11.92 17.61 -8.92
C GLN A 140 11.96 17.26 -7.43
N VAL A 141 12.41 16.06 -7.07
CA VAL A 141 12.41 15.55 -5.69
C VAL A 141 13.79 15.67 -5.06
N ALA A 142 13.85 16.28 -3.88
CA ALA A 142 15.01 16.28 -3.01
C ALA A 142 14.69 15.51 -1.72
N LEU A 143 15.23 14.29 -1.60
CA LEU A 143 15.14 13.48 -0.38
C LEU A 143 16.22 13.91 0.62
N LEU A 144 15.81 14.20 1.86
CA LEU A 144 16.69 14.51 2.98
C LEU A 144 17.10 13.21 3.67
N ARG A 145 18.16 12.56 3.18
CA ARG A 145 18.59 11.23 3.64
C ARG A 145 18.90 11.19 5.14
N GLU A 146 19.42 12.29 5.68
CA GLU A 146 19.73 12.46 7.09
C GLU A 146 18.50 12.45 7.99
N SER A 147 17.31 12.67 7.44
CA SER A 147 16.05 12.64 8.18
C SER A 147 15.46 11.23 8.33
N TYR A 148 16.13 10.21 7.78
CA TYR A 148 15.64 8.84 7.76
C TYR A 148 15.33 8.31 9.16
N GLN A 149 14.14 7.75 9.31
CA GLN A 149 13.69 7.07 10.53
C GLN A 149 13.11 5.70 10.20
N ARG A 150 13.27 4.76 11.13
CA ARG A 150 12.69 3.42 11.04
C ARG A 150 11.87 3.13 12.29
N VAL A 151 10.60 2.83 12.09
CA VAL A 151 9.67 2.43 13.16
C VAL A 151 9.11 1.06 12.84
N GLU A 152 9.03 0.20 13.84
CA GLU A 152 8.30 -1.05 13.74
C GLU A 152 7.07 -1.00 14.64
N GLU A 153 5.93 -1.41 14.08
CA GLU A 153 4.70 -1.60 14.84
C GLU A 153 4.09 -2.96 14.49
N GLU A 154 3.48 -3.60 15.48
CA GLU A 154 2.69 -4.81 15.27
C GLU A 154 1.24 -4.52 15.64
N ARG A 155 0.35 -4.73 14.68
CA ARG A 155 -1.10 -4.57 14.85
C ARG A 155 -1.87 -5.45 13.89
N GLU A 156 -3.15 -5.63 14.18
CA GLU A 156 -4.05 -6.31 13.24
C GLU A 156 -4.18 -5.53 11.92
N SER A 157 -4.23 -6.25 10.81
CA SER A 157 -4.46 -5.63 9.50
C SER A 157 -5.91 -5.18 9.34
N PHE A 158 -6.12 -3.88 9.12
CA PHE A 158 -7.44 -3.37 8.73
C PHE A 158 -7.96 -3.98 7.42
N SER A 159 -7.05 -4.23 6.46
CA SER A 159 -7.42 -4.83 5.17
C SER A 159 -7.65 -6.33 5.25
N TYR A 160 -7.06 -7.00 6.24
CA TYR A 160 -7.15 -8.45 6.43
C TYR A 160 -7.47 -8.74 7.92
N PRO A 161 -8.72 -8.52 8.36
CA PRO A 161 -9.10 -8.73 9.76
C PRO A 161 -8.67 -10.11 10.27
N GLY A 162 -8.18 -10.16 11.51
CA GLY A 162 -7.62 -11.34 12.18
C GLY A 162 -6.21 -11.77 11.72
N LEU A 163 -5.57 -11.05 10.80
CA LEU A 163 -4.17 -11.27 10.41
C LEU A 163 -3.24 -10.28 11.13
N SER A 164 -2.43 -10.78 12.08
CA SER A 164 -1.39 -9.95 12.72
C SER A 164 -0.37 -9.49 11.69
N THR A 165 -0.06 -8.21 11.69
CA THR A 165 0.88 -7.60 10.75
C THR A 165 1.96 -6.81 11.48
N ARG A 166 3.22 -7.14 11.19
CA ARG A 166 4.39 -6.30 11.46
C ARG A 166 4.54 -5.29 10.32
N TYR A 167 4.39 -4.02 10.63
CA TYR A 167 4.69 -2.93 9.70
C TYR A 167 6.09 -2.42 10.02
N VAL A 168 6.98 -2.49 9.04
CA VAL A 168 8.29 -1.84 9.11
C VAL A 168 8.19 -0.56 8.29
N ILE A 169 8.08 0.57 8.97
CA ILE A 169 7.84 1.88 8.38
C ILE A 169 9.17 2.62 8.29
N HIS A 170 9.55 2.96 7.07
CA HIS A 170 10.75 3.69 6.69
C HIS A 170 10.34 5.10 6.30
N THR A 171 10.70 6.10 7.08
CA THR A 171 10.25 7.47 6.88
C THR A 171 11.39 8.35 6.42
N ILE A 172 11.21 9.10 5.34
CA ILE A 172 12.16 10.09 4.82
C ILE A 172 11.42 11.40 4.52
N THR A 173 12.05 12.53 4.82
CA THR A 173 11.54 13.86 4.50
C THR A 173 11.96 14.22 3.08
N ALA A 174 11.04 14.84 2.34
CA ALA A 174 11.29 15.26 0.97
C ALA A 174 10.84 16.70 0.74
N HIS A 175 11.54 17.39 -0.16
CA HIS A 175 11.05 18.59 -0.82
C HIS A 175 10.75 18.26 -2.27
N VAL A 176 9.54 18.57 -2.72
CA VAL A 176 9.11 18.35 -4.10
C VAL A 176 8.81 19.71 -4.72
N LYS A 177 9.51 20.04 -5.81
CA LYS A 177 9.29 21.29 -6.53
C LYS A 177 7.94 21.25 -7.25
N GLN A 178 7.35 22.43 -7.45
CA GLN A 178 6.18 22.63 -8.32
C GLN A 178 4.89 21.93 -7.88
N LEU A 179 4.80 21.47 -6.62
CA LEU A 179 3.51 21.05 -6.06
C LEU A 179 2.56 22.24 -5.86
N PRO A 180 1.24 22.03 -5.99
CA PRO A 180 0.24 23.03 -5.65
C PRO A 180 0.41 23.52 -4.20
N GLN A 181 0.24 24.83 -3.99
CA GLN A 181 0.37 25.46 -2.66
C GLN A 181 -0.90 25.30 -1.80
N THR A 182 -1.99 24.81 -2.39
CA THR A 182 -3.27 24.55 -1.72
C THR A 182 -3.63 23.07 -1.87
N ASP A 183 -4.65 22.60 -1.16
CA ASP A 183 -5.25 21.28 -1.35
C ASP A 183 -5.47 20.97 -2.84
N PHE A 184 -5.21 19.73 -3.24
CA PHE A 184 -5.31 19.26 -4.63
C PHE A 184 -5.68 17.78 -4.69
N ASP A 185 -6.06 17.28 -5.86
CA ASP A 185 -6.25 15.86 -6.12
C ASP A 185 -5.45 15.39 -7.34
N THR A 186 -5.14 14.09 -7.35
CA THR A 186 -4.48 13.41 -8.46
C THR A 186 -5.27 12.16 -8.83
N GLU A 187 -5.29 11.80 -10.12
CA GLU A 187 -5.95 10.59 -10.62
C GLU A 187 -4.92 9.55 -11.08
N GLU A 188 -5.15 8.27 -10.79
CA GLU A 188 -4.38 7.15 -11.38
C GLU A 188 -5.04 6.78 -12.73
N ASP A 189 -4.29 6.81 -13.84
CA ASP A 189 -4.81 6.47 -15.18
C ASP A 189 -5.21 4.97 -15.28
N GLU A 190 -6.46 4.69 -15.66
CA GLU A 190 -6.97 3.31 -15.87
C GLU A 190 -6.50 2.64 -17.18
N ASP A 191 -5.90 3.39 -18.11
CA ASP A 191 -5.67 2.95 -19.51
C ASP A 191 -4.31 2.27 -19.79
N GLY A 192 -3.62 1.80 -18.74
CA GLY A 192 -2.46 0.92 -18.89
C GLY A 192 -2.87 -0.54 -19.14
N ASN A 193 -3.35 -0.88 -20.35
CA ASN A 193 -3.53 -2.29 -20.75
C ASN A 193 -2.17 -3.03 -20.78
N GLY A 194 -1.83 -3.62 -19.65
CA GLY A 194 -0.83 -4.67 -19.51
C GLY A 194 -1.22 -5.51 -18.29
N GLY A 195 -1.62 -6.76 -18.51
CA GLY A 195 -1.77 -7.71 -17.41
C GLY A 195 -0.46 -7.80 -16.61
N GLY A 196 -0.45 -7.17 -15.44
CA GLY A 196 0.72 -7.07 -14.57
C GLY A 196 0.43 -6.02 -13.51
N GLY A 197 0.06 -6.45 -12.31
CA GLY A 197 -0.14 -5.58 -11.16
C GLY A 197 1.17 -4.90 -10.78
N GLY A 198 1.32 -3.68 -11.24
CA GLY A 198 2.27 -2.69 -10.76
C GLY A 198 1.61 -1.36 -11.08
N GLY A 199 1.50 -0.48 -10.09
CA GLY A 199 0.89 0.85 -10.19
C GLY A 199 1.62 1.81 -11.14
N GLY A 200 1.92 1.36 -12.37
CA GLY A 200 2.50 2.16 -13.43
C GLY A 200 1.44 2.97 -14.15
N GLY A 201 0.78 3.89 -13.44
CA GLY A 201 0.08 5.02 -14.03
C GLY A 201 0.81 6.27 -13.58
N ALA A 202 1.21 7.15 -14.51
CA ALA A 202 1.66 8.48 -14.12
C ALA A 202 0.41 9.27 -13.76
N ALA A 203 0.28 9.73 -12.52
CA ALA A 203 -0.92 10.47 -12.14
C ALA A 203 -1.10 11.74 -12.98
N VAL A 204 -2.33 11.99 -13.43
CA VAL A 204 -2.70 13.20 -14.17
C VAL A 204 -3.59 14.08 -13.29
N LEU A 205 -3.43 15.40 -13.41
CA LEU A 205 -4.31 16.39 -12.76
C LEU A 205 -5.60 16.53 -13.59
N VAL A 206 -6.75 16.14 -13.06
CA VAL A 206 -8.01 16.09 -13.86
C VAL A 206 -9.23 16.63 -13.09
N ALA A 207 -10.21 17.17 -13.83
CA ALA A 207 -11.50 17.67 -13.34
C ALA A 207 -12.65 16.65 -13.55
N ALA A 208 -13.58 16.57 -12.59
CA ALA A 208 -14.45 15.42 -12.34
C ALA A 208 -15.60 15.13 -13.33
N SER A 209 -15.86 13.83 -13.59
CA SER A 209 -17.21 13.25 -13.80
C SER A 209 -17.21 11.75 -13.51
N GLY A 210 -18.28 11.24 -12.90
CA GLY A 210 -18.36 9.88 -12.38
C GLY A 210 -19.43 9.01 -13.03
N ARG A 211 -19.41 7.70 -12.72
CA ARG A 211 -20.55 6.76 -12.72
C ARG A 211 -20.22 5.45 -11.98
N THR A 212 -21.26 4.69 -11.68
CA THR A 212 -21.45 3.70 -10.59
C THR A 212 -21.14 2.23 -10.93
N ALA A 213 -20.75 1.43 -9.91
CA ALA A 213 -20.41 -0.01 -10.00
C ALA A 213 -21.37 -0.93 -9.18
N THR A 214 -21.48 -2.21 -9.59
CA THR A 214 -22.27 -3.29 -8.94
C THR A 214 -21.39 -4.42 -8.34
N ALA A 215 -21.94 -5.12 -7.34
CA ALA A 215 -21.26 -5.93 -6.31
C ALA A 215 -20.58 -7.26 -6.75
N THR A 216 -19.55 -7.72 -6.01
CA THR A 216 -18.70 -8.87 -6.38
C THR A 216 -18.30 -9.78 -5.21
N SER A 217 -18.33 -11.10 -5.45
CA SER A 217 -17.77 -12.25 -4.67
C SER A 217 -16.42 -12.02 -3.97
N CYS A 218 -16.10 -12.67 -2.84
CA CYS A 218 -14.81 -12.58 -2.13
C CYS A 218 -13.57 -13.02 -2.95
N LEU A 219 -13.76 -13.77 -4.04
CA LEU A 219 -12.71 -14.20 -4.97
C LEU A 219 -12.62 -13.33 -6.25
N GLY A 220 -13.53 -12.39 -6.44
CA GLY A 220 -13.52 -11.55 -7.65
C GLY A 220 -12.30 -10.62 -7.71
N GLY A 221 -12.16 -9.91 -8.82
CA GLY A 221 -11.00 -9.04 -9.11
C GLY A 221 -10.68 -7.99 -8.04
N ALA A 222 -9.44 -7.51 -8.06
CA ALA A 222 -9.00 -6.43 -7.19
C ALA A 222 -9.61 -5.09 -7.60
N VAL A 223 -9.93 -4.25 -6.61
CA VAL A 223 -10.36 -2.87 -6.82
C VAL A 223 -9.22 -1.94 -6.41
N GLY A 224 -8.73 -1.13 -7.35
CA GLY A 224 -7.66 -0.14 -7.15
C GLY A 224 -8.16 1.21 -6.64
N VAL A 225 -7.22 2.12 -6.39
CA VAL A 225 -7.51 3.54 -6.14
C VAL A 225 -7.74 4.21 -7.49
N ARG A 226 -8.58 5.25 -7.51
CA ARG A 226 -8.86 6.08 -8.69
C ARG A 226 -8.34 7.49 -8.48
N LYS A 227 -8.58 8.06 -7.29
CA LYS A 227 -8.12 9.40 -6.92
C LYS A 227 -7.50 9.45 -5.54
N HIS A 228 -6.55 10.36 -5.39
CA HIS A 228 -5.94 10.75 -4.13
C HIS A 228 -6.25 12.23 -3.86
N PHE A 229 -6.62 12.55 -2.63
CA PHE A 229 -6.90 13.93 -2.21
C PHE A 229 -5.89 14.36 -1.17
N TRP A 230 -5.16 15.42 -1.50
CA TRP A 230 -3.98 15.89 -0.79
C TRP A 230 -4.26 17.20 -0.07
N LYS A 231 -3.74 17.31 1.15
CA LYS A 231 -3.87 18.50 1.99
C LYS A 231 -2.55 18.89 2.62
N TRP A 232 -2.31 20.19 2.70
CA TRP A 232 -1.24 20.74 3.52
C TRP A 232 -1.73 20.89 4.95
N VAL A 233 -1.01 20.28 5.89
CA VAL A 233 -1.33 20.35 7.32
C VAL A 233 -0.14 20.84 8.12
N GLN A 234 -0.42 21.67 9.12
CA GLN A 234 0.59 22.08 10.09
C GLN A 234 1.11 20.84 10.81
N GLN A 235 2.43 20.67 10.90
CA GLN A 235 3.00 19.64 11.74
C GLN A 235 2.61 19.93 13.19
N ALA A 236 2.12 18.92 13.90
CA ALA A 236 1.91 19.06 15.34
C ALA A 236 3.27 19.40 15.99
N PRO A 237 3.30 20.35 16.93
CA PRO A 237 4.53 20.79 17.59
C PRO A 237 5.23 19.67 18.37
#